data_AF-A0A6G0VMI0-F1
#
_entry.id   AF-A0A6G0VMI0-F1
#
_cell.length_a   1.000
_cell.length_b   1.000
_cell.length_c   1.000
_cell.angle_alpha   90.00
_cell.angle_beta   90.00
_cell.angle_gamma   90.00
#
_symmetry.space_group_name_H-M   'P 1'
#
loop_
_entity.id
_entity.type
_entity.pdbx_description
1 polymer ?
#
loop_
_entity_poly.entity_id
_entity_poly.type
_entity_poly.pdbx_seq_one_letter_code
_entity_poly.pdbx_strand_id
1 'polypeptide(L)'
;MKKESKSLKNIIALQQNKIILNKERVQNEKDNQEKILNSYFKEKLGKLFSPTQISMLWSNKRRVFVWTNDDIASAISLRSVSSKAYRYLRDKKNFPLP
;
A
#
# COMPACT_ATOMS: atom_id res chain seq x y z
N MET A 1 -3.41 23.27 -47.23
CA MET A 1 -4.65 23.16 -46.41
C MET A 1 -5.08 21.72 -46.08
N LYS A 2 -5.76 20.93 -46.94
CA LYS A 2 -6.31 19.60 -46.53
C LYS A 2 -5.24 18.54 -46.20
N LYS A 3 -4.10 18.53 -46.91
CA LYS A 3 -2.99 17.59 -46.67
C LYS A 3 -2.25 17.85 -45.35
N GLU A 4 -1.99 19.12 -45.03
CA GLU A 4 -1.36 19.51 -43.76
C GLU A 4 -2.24 19.17 -42.57
N SER A 5 -3.55 19.41 -42.66
CA SER A 5 -4.49 19.02 -41.61
C SER A 5 -4.48 17.52 -41.33
N LYS A 6 -4.37 16.67 -42.37
CA LYS A 6 -4.23 15.22 -42.21
C LYS A 6 -2.90 14.82 -41.57
N SER A 7 -1.81 15.49 -41.96
CA SER A 7 -0.47 15.26 -41.38
C SER A 7 -0.43 15.60 -39.88
N LEU A 8 -0.99 16.76 -39.51
CA LEU A 8 -1.05 17.21 -38.12
C LEU A 8 -1.87 16.25 -37.23
N LYS A 9 -3.01 15.74 -37.74
CA LYS A 9 -3.80 14.73 -37.01
C LYS A 9 -3.01 13.45 -36.75
N ASN A 10 -2.23 12.98 -37.73
CA ASN A 10 -1.37 11.80 -37.54
C ASN A 10 -0.28 12.06 -36.49
N ILE A 11 0.36 13.24 -36.49
CA ILE A 11 1.37 13.61 -35.49
C ILE A 11 0.76 13.62 -34.08
N ILE A 12 -0.42 14.21 -33.91
CA ILE A 12 -1.14 14.25 -32.64
C ILE A 12 -1.45 12.84 -32.14
N ALA A 13 -1.93 11.95 -33.01
CA ALA A 13 -2.22 10.56 -32.65
C ALA A 13 -0.96 9.82 -32.19
N LEU A 14 0.17 10.00 -32.87
CA LEU A 14 1.45 9.42 -32.46
C LEU A 14 1.92 9.94 -31.10
N GLN A 15 1.75 11.24 -30.83
CA GLN A 15 2.08 11.83 -29.53
C GLN A 15 1.20 11.30 -28.41
N GLN A 16 -0.11 11.14 -28.64
CA GLN A 16 -1.04 10.56 -27.67
C GLN A 16 -0.66 9.12 -27.31
N ASN A 17 -0.33 8.30 -28.31
CA ASN A 17 0.13 6.92 -28.09
C ASN A 17 1.41 6.89 -27.25
N LYS A 18 2.37 7.78 -27.52
CA LYS A 18 3.60 7.88 -26.73
C LYS A 18 3.32 8.29 -25.28
N ILE A 19 2.37 9.19 -25.05
CA ILE A 19 1.95 9.58 -23.69
C ILE A 19 1.34 8.39 -22.94
N ILE A 20 0.47 7.61 -23.60
CA ILE A 20 -0.16 6.41 -23.00
C ILE A 20 0.92 5.41 -22.60
N LEU A 21 1.81 5.05 -23.53
CA LEU A 21 2.92 4.12 -23.25
C LEU A 21 3.81 4.60 -22.09
N ASN A 22 4.12 5.90 -22.03
CA ASN A 22 4.92 6.45 -20.94
C ASN A 22 4.18 6.39 -19.59
N LYS A 23 2.86 6.64 -19.58
CA LYS A 23 2.04 6.50 -18.37
C LYS A 23 2.04 5.06 -17.87
N GLU A 24 1.88 4.09 -18.76
CA GLU A 24 1.93 2.67 -18.42
C GLU A 24 3.30 2.27 -17.87
N ARG A 25 4.40 2.73 -18.48
CA ARG A 25 5.76 2.48 -17.97
C ARG A 25 5.97 3.02 -16.56
N VAL A 26 5.59 4.28 -16.33
CA VAL A 26 5.69 4.90 -15.00
C VAL A 26 4.83 4.16 -13.98
N GLN A 27 3.63 3.70 -14.37
CA GLN A 27 2.79 2.93 -13.47
C GLN A 27 3.41 1.57 -13.12
N ASN A 28 3.92 0.85 -14.12
CA ASN A 28 4.59 -0.44 -13.92
C ASN A 28 5.84 -0.32 -13.03
N GLU A 29 6.63 0.75 -13.21
CA GLU A 29 7.79 1.03 -12.35
C GLU A 29 7.38 1.28 -10.90
N LYS A 30 6.32 2.07 -10.68
CA LYS A 30 5.76 2.30 -9.34
C LYS A 30 5.26 1.01 -8.70
N ASP A 31 4.52 0.19 -9.43
CA ASP A 31 3.98 -1.07 -8.93
C ASP A 31 5.12 -2.05 -8.59
N ASN A 32 6.19 -2.08 -9.39
CA ASN A 32 7.37 -2.89 -9.11
C ASN A 32 8.10 -2.42 -7.85
N GLN A 33 8.30 -1.10 -7.70
CA GLN A 33 8.89 -0.51 -6.50
C GLN A 33 8.05 -0.81 -5.25
N GLU A 34 6.73 -0.69 -5.34
CA GLU A 34 5.82 -1.00 -4.23
C GLU A 34 5.92 -2.47 -3.84
N LYS A 35 6.00 -3.40 -4.80
CA LYS A 35 6.19 -4.83 -4.53
C LYS A 35 7.49 -5.12 -3.80
N ILE A 36 8.60 -4.54 -4.27
CA ILE A 36 9.93 -4.73 -3.65
C ILE A 36 9.91 -4.23 -2.21
N LEU A 37 9.38 -3.03 -1.98
CA LEU A 37 9.31 -2.46 -0.63
C LEU A 37 8.39 -3.26 0.29
N ASN A 38 7.21 -3.67 -0.19
CA ASN A 38 6.29 -4.49 0.58
C ASN A 38 6.93 -5.83 0.98
N SER A 39 7.66 -6.48 0.06
CA SER A 39 8.43 -7.68 0.36
C SER A 39 9.47 -7.45 1.45
N TYR A 40 10.24 -6.37 1.34
CA TYR A 40 11.24 -6.00 2.34
C TYR A 40 10.62 -5.75 3.73
N PHE A 41 9.51 -5.01 3.79
CA PHE A 41 8.78 -4.75 5.03
C PHE A 41 8.25 -6.04 5.66
N LYS A 42 7.66 -6.93 4.85
CA LYS A 42 7.19 -8.24 5.33
C LYS A 42 8.32 -9.09 5.88
N GLU A 43 9.49 -9.10 5.24
CA GLU A 43 10.65 -9.84 5.72
C GLU A 43 11.16 -9.30 7.07
N LYS A 44 11.25 -7.98 7.22
CA LYS A 44 11.78 -7.36 8.45
C LYS A 44 10.79 -7.34 9.61
N LEU A 45 9.51 -7.09 9.33
CA LEU A 45 8.47 -6.91 10.35
C LEU A 45 7.62 -8.17 10.59
N GLY A 46 7.66 -9.16 9.71
CA GLY A 46 6.82 -10.36 9.78
C GLY A 46 7.03 -11.24 11.02
N LYS A 47 8.13 -11.04 11.75
CA LYS A 47 8.38 -11.71 13.03
C LYS A 47 7.70 -11.03 14.23
N LEU A 48 7.35 -9.75 14.08
CA LEU A 48 6.80 -8.92 15.16
C LEU A 48 5.34 -8.56 14.96
N PHE A 49 4.93 -8.43 13.70
CA PHE A 49 3.61 -7.98 13.31
C PHE A 49 2.96 -8.99 12.38
N SER A 50 1.64 -9.10 12.50
CA SER A 50 0.85 -9.89 11.56
C SER A 50 0.81 -9.24 10.17
N PRO A 51 0.44 -9.99 9.12
CA PRO A 51 0.24 -9.42 7.79
C PRO A 51 -0.75 -8.26 7.77
N THR A 52 -1.82 -8.32 8.56
CA THR A 52 -2.81 -7.25 8.72
C THR A 52 -2.16 -6.00 9.30
N GLN A 53 -1.42 -6.15 10.40
CA GLN A 53 -0.72 -5.04 11.05
C GLN A 53 0.33 -4.38 10.15
N ILE A 54 1.09 -5.18 9.39
CA ILE A 54 2.05 -4.66 8.40
C ILE A 54 1.32 -3.86 7.32
N SER A 55 0.18 -4.37 6.83
CA SER A 55 -0.62 -3.66 5.84
C SER A 55 -1.17 -2.32 6.36
N MET A 56 -1.50 -2.25 7.66
CA MET A 56 -1.94 -1.01 8.32
C MET A 56 -0.82 0.01 8.40
N LEU A 57 0.38 -0.42 8.75
CA LEU A 57 1.55 0.46 8.82
C LEU A 57 1.95 0.96 7.42
N TRP A 58 1.80 0.12 6.39
CA TRP A 58 2.11 0.47 5.00
C TRP A 58 1.09 1.43 4.38
N SER A 59 -0.19 1.25 4.71
CA SER A 59 -1.30 2.00 4.12
C SER A 59 -1.54 3.33 4.83
N ASN A 60 -1.22 4.45 4.16
CA ASN A 60 -1.65 5.79 4.61
C ASN A 60 -3.15 6.06 4.38
N LYS A 61 -3.89 5.10 3.78
CA LYS A 61 -5.34 5.22 3.60
C LYS A 61 -6.02 4.74 4.88
N ARG A 62 -6.90 5.58 5.44
CA ARG A 62 -7.82 5.25 6.55
C ARG A 62 -8.88 4.24 6.08
N ARG A 63 -8.46 3.05 5.64
CA ARG A 63 -9.36 1.93 5.38
C ARG A 63 -9.64 1.25 6.71
N VAL A 64 -10.88 0.80 6.89
CA VAL A 64 -11.21 -0.12 7.98
C VAL A 64 -10.55 -1.45 7.62
N PHE A 65 -9.59 -1.88 8.41
CA PHE A 65 -8.94 -3.18 8.22
C PHE A 65 -9.80 -4.26 8.85
N VAL A 66 -9.99 -5.36 8.13
CA VAL A 66 -10.66 -6.55 8.66
C VAL A 66 -9.64 -7.33 9.47
N TRP A 67 -9.87 -7.44 10.76
CA TRP A 67 -9.02 -8.22 11.66
C TRP A 67 -9.27 -9.71 11.47
N THR A 68 -8.19 -10.48 11.39
CA THR A 68 -8.26 -11.94 11.37
C THR A 68 -8.44 -12.49 12.77
N ASN A 69 -8.86 -13.74 12.88
CA ASN A 69 -8.98 -14.41 14.18
C ASN A 69 -7.63 -14.44 14.93
N ASP A 70 -6.51 -14.60 14.21
CA ASP A 70 -5.16 -14.60 14.78
C ASP A 70 -4.77 -13.23 15.32
N ASP A 71 -5.16 -12.15 14.64
CA ASP A 71 -4.98 -10.77 15.12
C ASP A 71 -5.71 -10.55 16.44
N ILE A 72 -6.97 -10.98 16.50
CA ILE A 72 -7.82 -10.85 17.70
C ILE A 72 -7.25 -11.69 18.85
N ALA A 73 -6.88 -12.95 18.59
CA ALA A 73 -6.30 -13.84 19.61
C ALA A 73 -4.99 -13.28 20.18
N SER A 74 -4.13 -12.74 19.33
CA SER A 74 -2.87 -12.10 19.74
C SER A 74 -3.12 -10.86 20.60
N ALA A 75 -4.10 -10.03 20.24
CA ALA A 75 -4.48 -8.84 21.00
C ALA A 75 -5.10 -9.18 22.36
N ILE A 76 -5.96 -10.20 22.43
CA ILE A 76 -6.52 -10.72 23.68
C ILE A 76 -5.39 -11.21 24.59
N SER A 77 -4.40 -11.93 24.03
CA SER A 77 -3.25 -12.43 24.77
C SER A 77 -2.40 -11.30 25.35
N LEU A 78 -2.15 -10.23 24.58
CA LEU A 78 -1.46 -9.04 25.10
C LEU A 78 -2.27 -8.34 26.19
N ARG A 79 -3.59 -8.23 26.01
CA ARG A 79 -4.50 -7.58 26.97
C ARG A 79 -4.64 -8.38 28.26
N SER A 80 -4.58 -9.71 28.21
CA SER A 80 -4.64 -10.57 29.40
C SER A 80 -3.38 -10.45 30.26
N VAL A 81 -2.22 -10.25 29.64
CA VAL A 81 -0.97 -9.95 30.36
C VAL A 81 -1.05 -8.59 31.06
N SER A 82 -1.48 -7.54 30.35
CA SER A 82 -1.72 -6.24 30.98
C SER A 82 -2.63 -5.34 30.14
N SER A 83 -3.83 -5.08 30.66
CA SER A 83 -4.79 -4.16 30.03
C SER A 83 -4.28 -2.71 29.98
N LYS A 84 -3.39 -2.31 30.89
CA LYS A 84 -2.78 -0.97 30.90
C LYS A 84 -1.70 -0.86 29.82
N ALA A 85 -0.85 -1.89 29.67
CA ALA A 85 0.17 -1.92 28.62
C ALA A 85 -0.47 -1.95 27.23
N TYR A 86 -1.49 -2.80 27.04
CA TYR A 86 -2.26 -2.86 25.79
C TYR A 86 -2.85 -1.49 25.41
N ARG A 87 -3.55 -0.81 26.33
CA ARG A 87 -4.12 0.53 26.08
C ARG A 87 -3.04 1.58 25.79
N TYR A 88 -1.92 1.54 26.50
CA TYR A 88 -0.81 2.45 26.25
C TYR A 88 -0.24 2.27 24.84
N LEU A 89 0.01 1.03 24.41
CA LEU A 89 0.53 0.74 23.08
C LEU A 89 -0.45 1.18 21.98
N ARG A 90 -1.74 0.86 22.13
CA ARG A 90 -2.79 1.23 21.18
C ARG A 90 -3.00 2.74 21.13
N ASP A 91 -3.33 3.36 22.24
CA ASP A 91 -3.89 4.73 22.27
C ASP A 91 -2.81 5.81 22.34
N LYS A 92 -1.64 5.52 22.95
CA LYS A 92 -0.56 6.49 23.13
C LYS A 92 0.58 6.30 22.16
N LYS A 93 0.84 5.05 21.73
CA LYS A 93 1.90 4.73 20.79
C LYS A 93 1.40 4.37 19.39
N ASN A 94 0.09 4.40 19.15
CA ASN A 94 -0.54 4.12 17.86
C ASN A 94 -0.10 2.78 17.25
N PHE A 95 0.11 1.77 18.10
CA PHE A 95 0.36 0.42 17.60
C PHE A 95 -0.87 -0.12 16.86
N PRO A 96 -0.69 -0.89 15.78
CA PRO A 96 -1.79 -1.45 14.99
C PRO A 96 -2.44 -2.62 15.75
N LEU A 97 -3.23 -2.31 16.78
CA LEU A 97 -3.93 -3.31 17.59
C LEU A 97 -5.45 -3.19 17.38
N PRO A 98 -6.18 -4.31 17.25
CA PRO A 98 -7.65 -4.32 17.18
C PRO A 98 -8.28 -3.81 18.46
#